data_AF-A0A662AFU2-F1
#
_entry.id   AF-A0A662AFU2-F1
#
_cell.length_a   1.000
_cell.length_b   1.000
_cell.length_c   1.000
_cell.angle_alpha   90.00
_cell.angle_beta   90.00
_cell.angle_gamma   90.00
#
_symmetry.space_group_name_H-M   'P 1'
#
loop_
_entity.id
_entity.type
_entity.pdbx_description
1 polymer ?
#
loop_
_entity_poly.entity_id
_entity_poly.type
_entity_poly.pdbx_seq_one_letter_code
_entity_poly.pdbx_strand_id
1 'polypeptide(L)'
;MIKIYGKGDTVSNSEYWDGRTTYNGLTQYLKNLNNSIALRDIFNDNNETFAFIESINSSQFVAGGVVRYSFSNEFDIKYTDFFETTINNITRYYVRCSPGIGVNDGFAYINKPATELAVAELAEILLLDPDDDESIEIRYNYASDTFKARINIIVDKRMEVLVFANNNDFENDNQPGYNTGIEMIYEMYNDVNLTKYFDDSIGDDLAKVDLEKTVELTATGTYHWVLTTLGQLELVSSVSTEFEIGNLTIVSLAAGIDSFDNSHTYSGETEVVSGDLIVTGDLTVQGTTTTIDSETVLIEDNIITLNSNQTGTPPPALQSGIEIERGDETNYQFIFDETTDTFLIGEIGNLEPVATRTTSMTDRGIAIWNDINTQLETAGIGKILNTTNATSTTTGALQIAGGVGIEKDLYANQIYGAVWNDIAEFMYFSEKSNPGDVLIMTEKGVCKSDKKGSRKVIGVHSDTFGYALGSEKKDKKTPVGISGRVYVKIKEPCEIGDLLISDKNGFASVKKWYHIGTGKIIGKATQSKLEYDEERIEILILMG
;
A
#
# COMPACT_ATOMS: atom_id res chain seq x y z
N MET A 1 -82.85 9.72 38.34
CA MET A 1 -83.94 9.20 37.46
C MET A 1 -84.14 10.21 36.35
N ILE A 2 -83.85 9.87 35.11
CA ILE A 2 -84.23 10.71 33.95
C ILE A 2 -85.25 9.91 33.14
N LYS A 3 -86.43 10.49 32.94
CA LYS A 3 -87.47 9.99 32.03
C LYS A 3 -87.15 10.48 30.62
N ILE A 4 -87.37 9.60 29.64
CA ILE A 4 -87.14 9.86 28.22
C ILE A 4 -88.52 10.11 27.56
N TYR A 5 -88.63 11.17 26.76
CA TYR A 5 -89.79 11.48 25.93
C TYR A 5 -89.52 11.08 24.47
N GLY A 6 -90.58 10.62 23.78
CA GLY A 6 -90.51 10.04 22.45
C GLY A 6 -91.01 10.99 21.37
N LYS A 7 -90.59 10.73 20.13
CA LYS A 7 -90.87 11.56 18.95
C LYS A 7 -92.39 11.67 18.69
N GLY A 8 -92.97 12.80 19.10
CA GLY A 8 -94.41 13.08 19.06
C GLY A 8 -94.90 14.01 20.18
N ASP A 9 -94.07 14.25 21.20
CA ASP A 9 -94.41 15.15 22.32
C ASP A 9 -94.17 16.63 21.96
N THR A 10 -95.23 17.45 21.97
CA THR A 10 -95.15 18.92 21.92
C THR A 10 -94.79 19.47 23.28
N VAL A 11 -93.58 20.01 23.43
CA VAL A 11 -93.15 20.77 24.62
C VAL A 11 -93.40 22.26 24.34
N SER A 12 -94.20 22.89 25.21
CA SER A 12 -94.64 24.28 25.11
C SER A 12 -93.51 25.29 25.34
N ASN A 13 -93.63 26.44 24.67
CA ASN A 13 -92.63 27.49 24.52
C ASN A 13 -92.38 28.37 25.78
N SER A 14 -92.28 27.77 26.96
CA SER A 14 -92.05 28.52 28.19
C SER A 14 -91.38 27.65 29.26
N GLU A 15 -90.06 27.55 29.23
CA GLU A 15 -89.22 27.23 30.39
C GLU A 15 -87.76 27.54 30.05
N TYR A 16 -87.37 28.79 30.32
CA TYR A 16 -85.97 29.22 30.40
C TYR A 16 -85.35 28.55 31.64
N TRP A 17 -84.28 27.78 31.44
CA TRP A 17 -83.45 27.31 32.54
C TRP A 17 -81.96 27.45 32.21
N ASP A 18 -81.50 28.67 32.47
CA ASP A 18 -80.21 29.11 33.01
C ASP A 18 -79.36 27.98 33.65
N GLY A 19 -78.20 27.72 33.04
CA GLY A 19 -77.21 26.71 33.44
C GLY A 19 -76.25 27.11 34.58
N ARG A 20 -76.64 28.02 35.49
CA ARG A 20 -75.75 28.51 36.56
C ARG A 20 -75.91 27.82 37.93
N THR A 21 -76.52 26.64 38.04
CA THR A 21 -76.64 25.92 39.33
C THR A 21 -76.40 24.41 39.29
N THR A 22 -75.25 23.99 38.77
CA THR A 22 -74.57 22.75 39.22
C THR A 22 -73.04 22.91 39.26
N TYR A 23 -72.55 24.16 39.19
CA TYR A 23 -71.14 24.56 39.19
C TYR A 23 -70.60 24.86 40.61
N ASN A 24 -71.43 25.35 41.54
CA ASN A 24 -70.97 25.78 42.88
C ASN A 24 -71.04 24.71 43.99
N GLY A 25 -71.35 23.45 43.67
CA GLY A 25 -71.33 22.34 44.63
C GLY A 25 -70.08 21.46 44.56
N LEU A 26 -69.32 21.52 43.46
CA LEU A 26 -68.25 20.56 43.17
C LEU A 26 -66.83 21.14 43.33
N THR A 27 -66.70 22.47 43.27
CA THR A 27 -65.44 23.21 43.45
C THR A 27 -64.92 23.20 44.90
N GLN A 28 -65.77 22.89 45.89
CA GLN A 28 -65.33 22.63 47.28
C GLN A 28 -64.91 21.18 47.56
N TYR A 29 -65.25 20.22 46.69
CA TYR A 29 -64.89 18.81 46.90
C TYR A 29 -63.60 18.40 46.17
N LEU A 30 -63.24 19.11 45.08
CA LEU A 30 -62.11 18.77 44.22
C LEU A 30 -60.75 19.36 44.66
N LYS A 31 -60.69 20.16 45.73
CA LYS A 31 -59.41 20.65 46.29
C LYS A 31 -58.65 19.65 47.16
N ASN A 32 -59.18 18.44 47.43
CA ASN A 32 -58.64 17.58 48.49
C ASN A 32 -58.21 16.15 48.13
N LEU A 33 -58.30 15.66 46.89
CA LEU A 33 -57.83 14.29 46.59
C LEU A 33 -57.14 14.21 45.22
N ASN A 34 -55.83 13.92 45.25
CA ASN A 34 -54.99 13.57 44.12
C ASN A 34 -55.57 12.38 43.32
N ASN A 35 -55.56 12.53 41.99
CA ASN A 35 -55.82 11.53 40.94
C ASN A 35 -57.22 10.89 40.88
N SER A 36 -58.01 11.28 39.88
CA SER A 36 -58.37 10.41 38.73
C SER A 36 -59.44 11.09 37.85
N ILE A 37 -59.12 11.27 36.57
CA ILE A 37 -59.99 11.78 35.50
C ILE A 37 -61.21 10.86 35.35
N ALA A 38 -62.40 11.45 35.12
CA ALA A 38 -63.60 10.68 34.82
C ALA A 38 -63.44 9.97 33.47
N LEU A 39 -63.52 8.64 33.46
CA LEU A 39 -63.44 7.78 32.26
C LEU A 39 -64.34 8.24 31.10
N ARG A 40 -65.45 8.95 31.39
CA ARG A 40 -66.41 9.37 30.37
C ARG A 40 -65.89 10.51 29.47
N ASP A 41 -65.01 11.38 29.98
CA ASP A 41 -64.44 12.46 29.18
C ASP A 41 -63.27 11.93 28.32
N ILE A 42 -62.57 10.89 28.79
CA ILE A 42 -61.69 10.05 27.97
C ILE A 42 -62.48 9.33 26.86
N PHE A 43 -63.72 8.90 27.13
CA PHE A 43 -64.53 8.15 26.16
C PHE A 43 -65.14 9.01 25.03
N ASN A 44 -65.36 10.30 25.25
CA ASN A 44 -65.85 11.20 24.19
C ASN A 44 -64.74 11.62 23.23
N ASP A 45 -63.54 11.93 23.73
CA ASP A 45 -62.34 12.13 22.89
C ASP A 45 -61.93 10.85 22.16
N ASN A 46 -62.12 9.69 22.82
CA ASN A 46 -61.89 8.41 22.19
C ASN A 46 -62.97 8.06 21.16
N ASN A 47 -64.21 8.55 21.21
CA ASN A 47 -65.24 8.13 20.24
C ASN A 47 -64.97 8.65 18.82
N GLU A 48 -64.40 9.85 18.68
CA GLU A 48 -63.94 10.34 17.37
C GLU A 48 -62.70 9.57 16.90
N THR A 49 -61.79 9.29 17.83
CA THR A 49 -60.61 8.44 17.60
C THR A 49 -61.00 6.99 17.26
N PHE A 50 -62.08 6.45 17.84
CA PHE A 50 -62.57 5.08 17.67
C PHE A 50 -63.40 4.95 16.39
N ALA A 51 -64.20 5.96 16.04
CA ALA A 51 -64.85 6.03 14.73
C ALA A 51 -63.81 6.15 13.60
N PHE A 52 -62.73 6.88 13.84
CA PHE A 52 -61.57 6.95 12.95
C PHE A 52 -60.82 5.61 12.86
N ILE A 53 -60.54 4.94 13.98
CA ILE A 53 -59.92 3.61 14.02
C ILE A 53 -60.82 2.52 13.40
N GLU A 54 -62.14 2.56 13.59
CA GLU A 54 -63.07 1.65 12.91
C GLU A 54 -63.08 1.89 11.39
N SER A 55 -62.88 3.13 10.93
CA SER A 55 -62.70 3.41 9.50
C SER A 55 -61.41 2.78 8.95
N ILE A 56 -60.31 2.75 9.73
CA ILE A 56 -59.06 2.06 9.40
C ILE A 56 -59.24 0.54 9.34
N ASN A 57 -60.05 -0.04 10.25
CA ASN A 57 -60.33 -1.47 10.27
C ASN A 57 -61.12 -1.97 9.04
N SER A 58 -61.76 -1.06 8.30
CA SER A 58 -62.48 -1.38 7.06
C SER A 58 -61.60 -1.29 5.79
N SER A 59 -60.34 -0.85 5.93
CA SER A 59 -59.46 -0.55 4.81
C SER A 59 -58.61 -1.75 4.39
N GLN A 60 -58.86 -2.28 3.18
CA GLN A 60 -58.03 -3.33 2.59
C GLN A 60 -56.70 -2.75 2.09
N PHE A 61 -55.58 -3.30 2.57
CA PHE A 61 -54.23 -3.02 2.06
C PHE A 61 -54.14 -3.39 0.58
N VAL A 62 -53.65 -2.48 -0.28
CA VAL A 62 -53.29 -2.81 -1.67
C VAL A 62 -51.77 -2.78 -1.79
N ALA A 63 -51.23 -3.63 -2.67
CA ALA A 63 -49.80 -3.72 -2.97
C ALA A 63 -49.23 -2.33 -3.30
N GLY A 64 -48.39 -1.80 -2.42
CA GLY A 64 -47.88 -0.43 -2.46
C GLY A 64 -47.85 0.29 -1.10
N GLY A 65 -48.49 -0.27 -0.06
CA GLY A 65 -48.36 0.25 1.32
C GLY A 65 -49.20 1.48 1.66
N VAL A 66 -50.11 1.90 0.77
CA VAL A 66 -51.00 3.06 1.00
C VAL A 66 -52.40 2.56 1.40
N VAL A 67 -52.95 3.15 2.47
CA VAL A 67 -54.33 2.89 2.94
C VAL A 67 -55.32 3.56 1.97
N ARG A 68 -56.28 2.81 1.41
CA ARG A 68 -57.37 3.45 0.65
C ARG A 68 -58.22 4.30 1.59
N TYR A 69 -58.51 5.54 1.20
CA TYR A 69 -59.18 6.58 2.00
C TYR A 69 -58.34 7.24 3.11
N SER A 70 -57.04 6.94 3.25
CA SER A 70 -56.15 7.98 3.77
C SER A 70 -56.09 9.07 2.70
N PHE A 71 -56.25 10.33 3.09
CA PHE A 71 -56.14 11.44 2.15
C PHE A 71 -54.80 11.31 1.45
N SER A 72 -54.80 11.19 0.13
CA SER A 72 -53.67 10.73 -0.67
C SER A 72 -52.44 11.67 -0.68
N ASN A 73 -52.41 12.68 0.20
CA ASN A 73 -51.34 13.65 0.38
C ASN A 73 -51.14 13.90 1.90
N GLU A 74 -50.16 13.27 2.55
CA GLU A 74 -49.83 13.51 3.96
C GLU A 74 -48.35 13.93 4.07
N PHE A 75 -48.13 15.19 4.49
CA PHE A 75 -46.87 15.97 4.46
C PHE A 75 -46.36 16.44 3.07
N ASP A 76 -47.26 16.70 2.13
CA ASP A 76 -46.91 17.46 0.91
C ASP A 76 -46.86 18.97 1.21
N ILE A 77 -45.73 19.44 1.75
CA ILE A 77 -45.49 20.88 1.97
C ILE A 77 -45.32 21.54 0.61
N LYS A 78 -46.33 22.30 0.19
CA LYS A 78 -46.33 23.05 -1.06
C LYS A 78 -45.68 24.40 -0.84
N TYR A 79 -45.26 25.03 -1.94
CA TYR A 79 -44.79 26.42 -1.90
C TYR A 79 -45.80 27.39 -1.24
N THR A 80 -47.11 27.11 -1.37
CA THR A 80 -48.17 27.89 -0.73
C THR A 80 -48.30 27.69 0.79
N ASP A 81 -47.60 26.69 1.36
CA ASP A 81 -47.58 26.45 2.80
C ASP A 81 -46.51 27.29 3.52
N PHE A 82 -45.65 28.00 2.78
CA PHE A 82 -44.70 28.94 3.35
C PHE A 82 -45.34 30.33 3.46
N PHE A 83 -45.26 30.92 4.63
CA PHE A 83 -45.78 32.27 4.88
C PHE A 83 -44.73 33.13 5.57
N GLU A 84 -44.61 34.38 5.12
CA GLU A 84 -43.72 35.40 5.66
C GLU A 84 -44.55 36.47 6.37
N THR A 85 -44.19 36.81 7.61
CA THR A 85 -44.78 37.96 8.30
C THR A 85 -43.73 38.85 8.93
N THR A 86 -43.96 40.16 8.88
CA THR A 86 -43.11 41.15 9.53
C THR A 86 -43.77 41.61 10.82
N ILE A 87 -43.15 41.30 11.95
CA ILE A 87 -43.60 41.71 13.29
C ILE A 87 -42.51 42.62 13.85
N ASN A 88 -42.86 43.83 14.29
CA ASN A 88 -41.88 44.79 14.81
C ASN A 88 -40.69 45.10 13.89
N ASN A 89 -40.93 45.18 12.57
CA ASN A 89 -39.90 45.33 11.55
C ASN A 89 -38.91 44.15 11.45
N ILE A 90 -39.24 42.99 12.02
CA ILE A 90 -38.50 41.74 11.87
C ILE A 90 -39.34 40.78 11.03
N THR A 91 -38.83 40.46 9.85
CA THR A 91 -39.41 39.45 8.96
C THR A 91 -39.11 38.05 9.48
N ARG A 92 -40.16 37.25 9.71
CA ARG A 92 -40.10 35.84 10.09
C ARG A 92 -40.80 34.98 9.04
N TYR A 93 -40.26 33.79 8.81
CA TYR A 93 -40.78 32.81 7.88
C TYR A 93 -41.34 31.61 8.65
N TYR A 94 -42.58 31.23 8.34
CA TYR A 94 -43.29 30.12 8.95
C TYR A 94 -43.66 29.10 7.87
N VAL A 95 -43.69 27.82 8.25
CA VAL A 95 -44.15 26.73 7.39
C VAL A 95 -45.38 26.13 8.02
N ARG A 96 -46.49 26.15 7.27
CA ARG A 96 -47.73 25.49 7.63
C ARG A 96 -47.57 23.98 7.48
N CYS A 97 -47.94 23.24 8.51
CA CYS A 97 -48.01 21.78 8.44
C CYS A 97 -49.50 21.42 8.34
N SER A 98 -49.96 20.99 7.16
CA SER A 98 -51.36 20.57 7.01
C SER A 98 -51.72 19.48 8.03
N PRO A 99 -52.92 19.54 8.64
CA PRO A 99 -53.42 18.46 9.46
C PRO A 99 -53.55 17.14 8.69
N GLY A 100 -53.17 16.03 9.32
CA GLY A 100 -53.15 14.72 8.70
C GLY A 100 -52.41 13.67 9.53
N ILE A 101 -52.35 12.45 9.02
CA ILE A 101 -51.69 11.30 9.66
C ILE A 101 -50.59 10.74 8.76
N GLY A 102 -49.36 11.21 8.92
CA GLY A 102 -48.21 10.60 8.22
C GLY A 102 -47.83 9.25 8.85
N VAL A 103 -47.34 8.30 8.07
CA VAL A 103 -46.66 7.11 8.61
C VAL A 103 -45.24 7.09 8.06
N ASN A 104 -44.24 7.13 8.95
CA ASN A 104 -42.83 7.02 8.59
C ASN A 104 -42.13 6.05 9.55
N ASP A 105 -41.31 5.15 9.01
CA ASP A 105 -40.55 4.13 9.76
C ASP A 105 -41.36 3.35 10.81
N GLY A 106 -42.62 3.02 10.49
CA GLY A 106 -43.50 2.23 11.36
C GLY A 106 -44.14 3.03 12.51
N PHE A 107 -43.95 4.35 12.55
CA PHE A 107 -44.62 5.26 13.47
C PHE A 107 -45.70 6.08 12.74
N ALA A 108 -46.88 6.20 13.34
CA ALA A 108 -47.94 7.09 12.86
C ALA A 108 -47.82 8.47 13.54
N TYR A 109 -47.72 9.51 12.73
CA TYR A 109 -47.62 10.92 13.10
C TYR A 109 -48.94 11.59 12.84
N ILE A 110 -49.66 11.96 13.91
CA ILE A 110 -50.92 12.70 13.81
C ILE A 110 -50.62 14.17 14.01
N ASN A 111 -50.74 14.96 12.96
CA ASN A 111 -50.77 16.42 13.04
C ASN A 111 -52.23 16.85 13.04
N LYS A 112 -52.75 17.31 14.19
CA LYS A 112 -54.06 17.96 14.29
C LYS A 112 -53.82 19.41 14.72
N PRO A 113 -54.58 20.39 14.19
CA PRO A 113 -54.47 21.75 14.66
C PRO A 113 -54.89 21.76 16.13
N ALA A 114 -54.08 22.36 16.99
CA ALA A 114 -54.30 22.35 18.43
C ALA A 114 -55.18 23.54 18.85
N THR A 115 -56.36 23.68 18.23
CA THR A 115 -57.23 24.85 18.42
C THR A 115 -57.65 25.07 19.88
N GLU A 116 -57.70 24.02 20.69
CA GLU A 116 -58.00 24.13 22.13
C GLU A 116 -56.81 24.67 22.94
N LEU A 117 -55.58 24.25 22.60
CA LEU A 117 -54.36 24.75 23.24
C LEU A 117 -54.15 26.22 22.88
N ALA A 118 -54.33 26.53 21.61
CA ALA A 118 -54.36 27.87 21.07
C ALA A 118 -55.34 28.81 21.79
N VAL A 119 -56.57 28.34 22.02
CA VAL A 119 -57.60 29.08 22.78
C VAL A 119 -57.13 29.33 24.21
N ALA A 120 -56.52 28.33 24.87
CA ALA A 120 -56.02 28.49 26.23
C ALA A 120 -54.85 29.48 26.31
N GLU A 121 -53.86 29.37 25.41
CA GLU A 121 -52.70 30.27 25.35
C GLU A 121 -53.13 31.70 25.01
N LEU A 122 -54.01 31.88 24.02
CA LEU A 122 -54.53 33.20 23.66
C LEU A 122 -55.40 33.81 24.75
N ALA A 123 -56.19 33.01 25.47
CA ALA A 123 -56.95 33.50 26.62
C ALA A 123 -56.02 34.00 27.74
N GLU A 124 -54.91 33.30 28.00
CA GLU A 124 -53.88 33.73 28.96
C GLU A 124 -53.17 35.00 28.49
N ILE A 125 -52.77 35.06 27.22
CA ILE A 125 -52.09 36.22 26.61
C ILE A 125 -52.97 37.46 26.62
N LEU A 126 -54.25 37.30 26.28
CA LEU A 126 -55.21 38.40 26.26
C LEU A 126 -55.74 38.75 27.66
N LEU A 127 -55.33 37.99 28.69
CA LEU A 127 -55.79 38.15 30.07
C LEU A 127 -57.31 38.12 30.20
N LEU A 128 -57.99 37.23 29.45
CA LEU A 128 -59.44 37.15 29.42
C LEU A 128 -59.97 36.67 30.78
N ASP A 129 -60.98 37.37 31.30
CA ASP A 129 -61.67 36.94 32.53
C ASP A 129 -62.92 36.11 32.19
N PRO A 130 -62.90 34.77 32.39
CA PRO A 130 -64.03 33.92 32.08
C PRO A 130 -65.26 34.18 32.97
N ASP A 131 -65.10 34.88 34.10
CA ASP A 131 -66.23 35.24 34.97
C ASP A 131 -67.03 36.45 34.42
N ASP A 132 -66.44 37.24 33.51
CA ASP A 132 -67.01 38.46 32.92
C ASP A 132 -67.54 38.27 31.48
N ASP A 133 -67.87 37.03 31.09
CA ASP A 133 -68.36 36.64 29.75
C ASP A 133 -67.35 36.89 28.60
N GLU A 134 -66.07 37.16 28.92
CA GLU A 134 -64.99 37.21 27.94
C GLU A 134 -64.63 35.79 27.48
N SER A 135 -64.45 35.61 26.17
CA SER A 135 -64.20 34.30 25.59
C SER A 135 -63.52 34.39 24.23
N ILE A 136 -62.72 33.38 23.91
CA ILE A 136 -62.15 33.18 22.58
C ILE A 136 -62.60 31.84 22.03
N GLU A 137 -63.02 31.84 20.77
CA GLU A 137 -63.39 30.65 20.02
C GLU A 137 -62.56 30.60 18.75
N ILE A 138 -61.81 29.52 18.55
CA ILE A 138 -61.07 29.25 17.32
C ILE A 138 -61.69 28.03 16.65
N ARG A 139 -61.99 28.18 15.36
CA ARG A 139 -62.47 27.08 14.51
C ARG A 139 -61.47 26.83 13.40
N TYR A 140 -61.17 25.57 13.16
CA TYR A 140 -60.43 25.11 12.00
C TYR A 140 -61.37 24.37 11.05
N ASN A 141 -61.40 24.79 9.78
CA ASN A 141 -62.19 24.14 8.74
C ASN A 141 -61.31 23.16 7.96
N TYR A 142 -61.50 21.86 8.19
CA TYR A 142 -60.77 20.78 7.53
C TYR A 142 -61.00 20.69 6.02
N ALA A 143 -62.12 21.19 5.51
CA ALA A 143 -62.45 21.12 4.08
C ALA A 143 -61.76 22.23 3.26
N SER A 144 -61.63 23.42 3.83
CA SER A 144 -60.95 24.56 3.20
C SER A 144 -59.52 24.77 3.67
N ASP A 145 -59.08 24.06 4.72
CA ASP A 145 -57.76 24.21 5.35
C ASP A 145 -57.49 25.65 5.81
N THR A 146 -58.42 26.20 6.59
CA THR A 146 -58.38 27.59 7.05
C THR A 146 -58.83 27.76 8.49
N PHE A 147 -58.28 28.78 9.17
CA PHE A 147 -58.60 29.16 10.55
C PHE A 147 -59.55 30.36 10.61
N LYS A 148 -60.44 30.34 11.59
CA LYS A 148 -61.28 31.48 11.98
C LYS A 148 -61.25 31.65 13.48
N ALA A 149 -61.41 32.87 13.95
CA ALA A 149 -61.61 33.12 15.37
C ALA A 149 -62.68 34.17 15.64
N ARG A 150 -63.28 34.06 16.82
CA ARG A 150 -64.15 35.06 17.41
C ARG A 150 -63.68 35.33 18.83
N ILE A 151 -63.52 36.60 19.18
CA ILE A 151 -63.13 37.03 20.51
C ILE A 151 -64.20 37.96 21.05
N ASN A 152 -64.71 37.64 22.24
CA ASN A 152 -65.58 38.50 23.02
C ASN A 152 -64.73 39.10 24.14
N ILE A 153 -64.56 40.42 24.13
CA ILE A 153 -63.82 41.16 25.16
C ILE A 153 -64.64 42.35 25.67
N ILE A 154 -64.33 42.83 26.87
CA ILE A 154 -64.88 44.06 27.41
C ILE A 154 -63.90 45.21 27.19
N VAL A 155 -64.27 46.14 26.31
CA VAL A 155 -63.55 47.40 26.12
C VAL A 155 -64.41 48.54 26.67
N ASP A 156 -63.88 49.34 27.61
CA ASP A 156 -64.56 50.48 28.21
C ASP A 156 -65.99 50.19 28.74
N LYS A 157 -66.17 49.03 29.38
CA LYS A 157 -67.45 48.55 29.96
C LYS A 157 -68.53 48.21 28.92
N ARG A 158 -68.15 47.89 27.69
CA ARG A 158 -69.06 47.34 26.65
C ARG A 158 -68.46 46.06 26.08
N MET A 159 -69.32 45.08 25.82
CA MET A 159 -68.94 43.87 25.08
C MET A 159 -68.64 44.25 23.63
N GLU A 160 -67.44 43.91 23.18
CA GLU A 160 -67.02 43.99 21.80
C GLU A 160 -66.80 42.58 21.25
N VAL A 161 -67.39 42.30 20.09
CA VAL A 161 -67.27 41.00 19.40
C VAL A 161 -66.38 41.22 18.19
N LEU A 162 -65.15 40.72 18.28
CA LEU A 162 -64.16 40.79 17.21
C LEU A 162 -64.17 39.47 16.45
N VAL A 163 -64.28 39.54 15.12
CA VAL A 163 -64.32 38.37 14.25
C VAL A 163 -63.15 38.41 13.30
N PHE A 164 -62.33 37.37 13.36
CA PHE A 164 -61.17 37.15 12.51
C PHE A 164 -61.51 36.02 11.53
N ALA A 165 -62.12 36.40 10.41
CA ALA A 165 -62.43 35.54 9.27
C ALA A 165 -62.55 36.40 8.02
N ASN A 166 -62.29 35.86 6.82
CA ASN A 166 -62.51 36.64 5.60
C ASN A 166 -64.00 37.08 5.53
N ASN A 167 -64.22 38.36 5.20
CA ASN A 167 -65.53 39.02 5.17
C ASN A 167 -66.24 39.13 6.55
N ASN A 168 -65.55 38.93 7.67
CA ASN A 168 -66.07 39.03 9.04
C ASN A 168 -67.26 38.08 9.35
N ASP A 169 -67.34 36.93 8.66
CA ASP A 169 -68.39 35.93 8.85
C ASP A 169 -67.85 34.65 9.54
N PHE A 170 -68.06 34.59 10.85
CA PHE A 170 -67.63 33.46 11.68
C PHE A 170 -68.53 32.22 11.53
N GLU A 171 -69.83 32.40 11.26
CA GLU A 171 -70.81 31.31 11.31
C GLU A 171 -71.00 30.59 9.97
N ASN A 172 -70.54 31.19 8.86
CA ASN A 172 -70.65 30.58 7.54
C ASN A 172 -69.42 29.72 7.20
N ASP A 173 -69.55 28.41 7.36
CA ASP A 173 -68.49 27.43 7.08
C ASP A 173 -68.06 27.38 5.61
N ASN A 174 -68.86 27.91 4.68
CA ASN A 174 -68.51 27.95 3.25
C ASN A 174 -67.60 29.13 2.88
N GLN A 175 -67.43 30.12 3.76
CA GLN A 175 -66.49 31.22 3.55
C GLN A 175 -65.12 30.82 4.12
N PRO A 176 -64.04 30.87 3.32
CA PRO A 176 -62.71 30.49 3.80
C PRO A 176 -62.22 31.48 4.88
N GLY A 177 -61.56 30.97 5.92
CA GLY A 177 -60.86 31.79 6.91
C GLY A 177 -59.45 32.18 6.45
N TYR A 178 -58.54 32.42 7.40
CA TYR A 178 -57.11 32.62 7.15
C TYR A 178 -56.45 31.31 6.78
N ASN A 179 -55.44 31.34 5.90
CA ASN A 179 -54.79 30.12 5.43
C ASN A 179 -53.91 29.50 6.51
N THR A 180 -53.41 30.31 7.44
CA THR A 180 -52.61 29.86 8.57
C THR A 180 -53.15 30.41 9.89
N GLY A 181 -52.89 29.71 10.99
CA GLY A 181 -53.15 30.23 12.32
C GLY A 181 -52.34 31.50 12.62
N ILE A 182 -51.11 31.59 12.10
CA ILE A 182 -50.23 32.75 12.32
C ILE A 182 -50.72 34.00 11.58
N GLU A 183 -51.30 33.86 10.39
CA GLU A 183 -52.00 34.95 9.69
C GLU A 183 -53.17 35.48 10.53
N MET A 184 -53.97 34.58 11.10
CA MET A 184 -55.08 34.96 11.97
C MET A 184 -54.60 35.70 13.23
N ILE A 185 -53.56 35.20 13.90
CA ILE A 185 -52.97 35.88 15.07
C ILE A 185 -52.37 37.23 14.67
N TYR A 186 -51.72 37.33 13.51
CA TYR A 186 -51.19 38.60 13.02
C TYR A 186 -52.29 39.65 12.85
N GLU A 187 -53.44 39.26 12.31
CA GLU A 187 -54.60 40.14 12.19
C GLU A 187 -55.17 40.52 13.56
N MET A 188 -55.18 39.59 14.53
CA MET A 188 -55.53 39.91 15.93
C MET A 188 -54.55 40.90 16.56
N TYR A 189 -53.26 40.71 16.36
CA TYR A 189 -52.20 41.57 16.91
C TYR A 189 -52.32 43.02 16.38
N ASN A 190 -52.63 43.18 15.10
CA ASN A 190 -52.81 44.49 14.46
C ASN A 190 -54.20 45.10 14.68
N ASP A 191 -55.14 44.40 15.32
CA ASP A 191 -56.42 44.99 15.68
C ASP A 191 -56.22 46.03 16.79
N VAL A 192 -56.62 47.27 16.51
CA VAL A 192 -56.42 48.42 17.40
C VAL A 192 -57.00 48.24 18.81
N ASN A 193 -58.00 47.37 18.97
CA ASN A 193 -58.60 47.08 20.26
C ASN A 193 -57.83 46.00 21.05
N LEU A 194 -57.04 45.16 20.36
CA LEU A 194 -56.29 44.05 20.93
C LEU A 194 -54.78 44.29 21.08
N THR A 195 -54.16 45.16 20.27
CA THR A 195 -52.70 45.37 20.25
C THR A 195 -52.12 45.60 21.65
N LYS A 196 -52.79 46.39 22.49
CA LYS A 196 -52.35 46.67 23.87
C LYS A 196 -52.27 45.42 24.77
N TYR A 197 -53.09 44.41 24.54
CA TYR A 197 -53.09 43.16 25.32
C TYR A 197 -51.97 42.21 24.88
N PHE A 198 -51.60 42.26 23.60
CA PHE A 198 -50.45 41.50 23.08
C PHE A 198 -49.11 42.10 23.48
N ASP A 199 -48.98 43.44 23.46
CA ASP A 199 -47.75 44.15 23.81
C ASP A 199 -47.27 43.83 25.24
N ASP A 200 -48.21 43.71 26.20
CA ASP A 200 -47.89 43.44 27.61
C ASP A 200 -47.55 41.97 27.89
N SER A 201 -48.06 41.02 27.09
CA SER A 201 -48.04 39.58 27.41
C SER A 201 -47.01 38.77 26.61
N ILE A 202 -46.82 39.03 25.31
CA ILE A 202 -45.90 38.23 24.48
C ILE A 202 -44.67 39.00 23.98
N GLY A 203 -44.69 40.35 24.04
CA GLY A 203 -43.54 41.18 23.66
C GLY A 203 -43.08 40.95 22.22
N ASP A 204 -44.04 40.84 21.30
CA ASP A 204 -43.84 40.75 19.85
C ASP A 204 -43.26 39.43 19.33
N ASP A 205 -43.39 38.39 20.16
CA ASP A 205 -42.99 37.03 19.85
C ASP A 205 -44.21 36.12 19.67
N LEU A 206 -44.77 36.12 18.45
CA LEU A 206 -45.91 35.27 18.08
C LEU A 206 -45.57 33.77 18.12
N ALA A 207 -44.28 33.38 18.19
CA ALA A 207 -43.86 31.98 18.34
C ALA A 207 -44.22 31.39 19.72
N LYS A 208 -44.62 32.24 20.68
CA LYS A 208 -45.15 31.79 21.98
C LYS A 208 -46.58 31.26 21.92
N VAL A 209 -47.23 31.32 20.76
CA VAL A 209 -48.57 30.76 20.54
C VAL A 209 -48.45 29.56 19.60
N ASP A 210 -48.62 28.36 20.13
CA ASP A 210 -48.45 27.10 19.40
C ASP A 210 -49.78 26.68 18.75
N LEU A 211 -50.02 27.13 17.51
CA LEU A 211 -51.23 26.79 16.75
C LEU A 211 -51.07 25.52 15.90
N GLU A 212 -49.86 25.25 15.45
CA GLU A 212 -49.44 24.11 14.65
C GLU A 212 -47.99 23.82 15.01
N LYS A 213 -47.61 22.54 15.15
CA LYS A 213 -46.21 22.16 15.37
C LYS A 213 -45.35 22.70 14.22
N THR A 214 -44.76 23.86 14.47
CA THR A 214 -43.84 24.56 13.59
C THR A 214 -42.47 23.95 13.84
N VAL A 215 -41.85 23.41 12.79
CA VAL A 215 -40.49 22.89 12.89
C VAL A 215 -39.55 24.10 12.82
N GLU A 216 -39.21 24.65 13.97
CA GLU A 216 -38.15 25.64 14.10
C GLU A 216 -36.80 24.92 14.07
N LEU A 217 -36.03 25.04 12.98
CA LEU A 217 -34.65 24.57 12.94
C LEU A 217 -33.72 25.75 13.22
N THR A 218 -33.54 26.03 14.50
CA THR A 218 -32.58 27.02 14.99
C THR A 218 -31.17 26.47 14.80
N ALA A 219 -30.49 26.91 13.73
CA ALA A 219 -29.04 26.82 13.61
C ALA A 219 -28.49 28.22 13.30
N THR A 220 -27.33 28.54 13.85
CA THR A 220 -26.68 29.85 13.74
C THR A 220 -26.32 30.17 12.28
N GLY A 221 -27.22 30.85 11.57
CA GLY A 221 -27.04 31.34 10.21
C GLY A 221 -28.27 31.11 9.32
N THR A 222 -28.60 32.08 8.46
CA THR A 222 -29.73 32.00 7.51
C THR A 222 -29.31 31.21 6.27
N TYR A 223 -29.90 30.02 6.08
CA TYR A 223 -29.70 29.19 4.88
C TYR A 223 -31.02 29.08 4.10
N HIS A 224 -30.97 29.29 2.79
CA HIS A 224 -32.14 29.22 1.91
C HIS A 224 -32.12 27.90 1.14
N TRP A 225 -33.07 27.01 1.42
CA TRP A 225 -33.25 25.74 0.73
C TRP A 225 -34.55 25.74 -0.06
N VAL A 226 -34.52 25.20 -1.28
CA VAL A 226 -35.71 25.03 -2.12
C VAL A 226 -35.85 23.56 -2.46
N LEU A 227 -37.05 23.02 -2.28
CA LEU A 227 -37.41 21.70 -2.80
C LEU A 227 -37.67 21.84 -4.31
N THR A 228 -36.83 21.21 -5.12
CA THR A 228 -37.00 21.21 -6.57
C THR A 228 -38.26 20.43 -6.98
N THR A 229 -38.71 20.62 -8.22
CA THR A 229 -39.86 19.90 -8.80
C THR A 229 -39.69 18.38 -8.86
N LEU A 230 -38.49 17.87 -8.53
CA LEU A 230 -38.15 16.45 -8.41
C LEU A 230 -38.11 15.96 -6.95
N GLY A 231 -38.48 16.78 -5.98
CA GLY A 231 -38.51 16.42 -4.56
C GLY A 231 -37.13 16.39 -3.88
N GLN A 232 -36.14 17.06 -4.45
CA GLN A 232 -34.80 17.17 -3.87
C GLN A 232 -34.58 18.56 -3.25
N LEU A 233 -34.09 18.62 -2.01
CA LEU A 233 -33.66 19.87 -1.37
C LEU A 233 -32.40 20.39 -2.06
N GLU A 234 -32.46 21.61 -2.60
CA GLU A 234 -31.35 22.29 -3.26
C GLU A 234 -31.07 23.63 -2.54
N LEU A 235 -29.80 23.93 -2.26
CA LEU A 235 -29.37 25.14 -1.58
C LEU A 235 -29.35 26.30 -2.59
N VAL A 236 -30.18 27.33 -2.39
CA VAL A 236 -30.39 28.40 -3.39
C VAL A 236 -29.50 29.62 -3.14
N SER A 237 -28.99 29.84 -1.93
CA SER A 237 -27.91 30.81 -1.69
C SER A 237 -27.22 30.62 -0.34
N SER A 238 -25.91 30.82 -0.30
CA SER A 238 -25.14 31.02 0.93
C SER A 238 -24.54 32.43 0.96
N VAL A 239 -24.49 33.06 2.14
CA VAL A 239 -23.60 34.20 2.41
C VAL A 239 -22.37 33.69 3.18
N SER A 240 -21.73 32.66 2.65
CA SER A 240 -20.40 32.19 3.05
C SER A 240 -19.84 31.32 1.93
N THR A 241 -18.54 31.47 1.66
CA THR A 241 -17.84 30.82 0.54
C THR A 241 -17.66 29.33 0.69
N GLU A 242 -18.03 28.74 1.82
CA GLU A 242 -17.98 27.29 2.06
C GLU A 242 -19.25 26.85 2.79
N PHE A 243 -19.86 25.80 2.24
CA PHE A 243 -20.98 25.07 2.77
C PHE A 243 -20.40 23.80 3.40
N GLU A 244 -20.20 23.80 4.72
CA GLU A 244 -19.81 22.61 5.47
C GLU A 244 -21.06 21.93 6.03
N ILE A 245 -21.39 20.75 5.49
CA ILE A 245 -22.30 19.83 6.18
C ILE A 245 -21.47 19.14 7.26
N GLY A 246 -21.62 19.56 8.52
CA GLY A 246 -20.78 19.08 9.62
C GLY A 246 -20.82 17.56 9.87
N ASN A 247 -21.93 16.88 9.55
CA ASN A 247 -22.01 15.42 9.50
C ASN A 247 -23.19 14.99 8.62
N LEU A 248 -22.92 14.45 7.44
CA LEU A 248 -23.91 13.76 6.61
C LEU A 248 -23.69 12.25 6.73
N THR A 249 -24.50 11.56 7.53
CA THR A 249 -24.47 10.10 7.57
C THR A 249 -25.36 9.57 6.45
N ILE A 250 -24.76 9.32 5.28
CA ILE A 250 -25.48 8.67 4.18
C ILE A 250 -25.55 7.17 4.48
N VAL A 251 -26.65 6.72 5.06
CA VAL A 251 -26.83 5.33 5.52
C VAL A 251 -26.87 4.34 4.35
N SER A 252 -27.27 4.78 3.16
CA SER A 252 -27.06 4.06 1.89
C SER A 252 -27.41 4.96 0.71
N LEU A 253 -26.48 5.15 -0.23
CA LEU A 253 -26.84 5.55 -1.60
C LEU A 253 -27.23 4.30 -2.38
N ALA A 254 -28.31 4.37 -3.17
CA ALA A 254 -28.60 3.31 -4.13
C ALA A 254 -27.40 3.15 -5.07
N ALA A 255 -26.92 1.92 -5.24
CA ALA A 255 -25.77 1.60 -6.08
C ALA A 255 -25.90 2.27 -7.47
N GLY A 256 -24.97 3.17 -7.80
CA GLY A 256 -24.91 3.79 -9.14
C GLY A 256 -24.94 5.32 -9.20
N ILE A 257 -24.93 6.03 -8.06
CA ILE A 257 -24.79 7.50 -8.04
C ILE A 257 -23.52 7.87 -7.26
N ASP A 258 -22.37 7.64 -7.88
CA ASP A 258 -21.07 8.22 -7.48
C ASP A 258 -20.35 8.79 -8.72
N SER A 259 -21.12 9.43 -9.60
CA SER A 259 -20.60 10.18 -10.73
C SER A 259 -20.38 11.63 -10.31
N PHE A 260 -19.40 11.87 -9.43
CA PHE A 260 -18.94 13.23 -9.14
C PHE A 260 -17.90 13.64 -10.19
N ASP A 261 -18.40 14.16 -11.32
CA ASP A 261 -17.67 14.48 -12.55
C ASP A 261 -16.81 15.77 -12.46
N ASN A 262 -16.09 16.03 -11.36
CA ASN A 262 -14.97 16.99 -11.33
C ASN A 262 -14.25 16.96 -9.97
N SER A 263 -12.93 16.73 -10.00
CA SER A 263 -11.95 16.96 -8.92
C SER A 263 -12.49 16.81 -7.49
N HIS A 264 -12.57 15.57 -7.01
CA HIS A 264 -12.89 15.32 -5.60
C HIS A 264 -11.64 15.55 -4.74
N THR A 265 -11.67 16.56 -3.87
CA THR A 265 -10.63 16.80 -2.85
C THR A 265 -11.16 16.31 -1.51
N TYR A 266 -10.71 15.13 -1.06
CA TYR A 266 -10.98 14.67 0.29
C TYR A 266 -10.06 15.43 1.26
N SER A 267 -10.64 16.25 2.15
CA SER A 267 -9.91 17.01 3.17
C SER A 267 -9.89 16.33 4.56
N GLY A 268 -10.42 15.11 4.66
CA GLY A 268 -10.38 14.30 5.87
C GLY A 268 -9.00 13.72 6.16
N GLU A 269 -8.75 13.33 7.42
CA GLU A 269 -7.44 12.80 7.86
C GLU A 269 -7.10 11.41 7.29
N THR A 270 -8.09 10.63 6.85
CA THR A 270 -7.90 9.27 6.33
C THR A 270 -9.02 8.89 5.38
N GLU A 271 -8.67 8.36 4.21
CA GLU A 271 -9.61 7.76 3.25
C GLU A 271 -9.41 6.24 3.23
N VAL A 272 -10.51 5.47 3.26
CA VAL A 272 -10.47 4.00 3.27
C VAL A 272 -11.28 3.47 2.10
N VAL A 273 -10.59 2.95 1.08
CA VAL A 273 -11.22 2.22 -0.02
C VAL A 273 -11.38 0.76 0.42
N SER A 274 -12.61 0.34 0.72
CA SER A 274 -12.92 -1.03 1.19
C SER A 274 -12.89 -2.10 0.08
N GLY A 275 -12.79 -1.69 -1.18
CA GLY A 275 -12.66 -2.56 -2.36
C GLY A 275 -11.41 -2.25 -3.18
N ASP A 276 -11.45 -2.58 -4.47
CA ASP A 276 -10.32 -2.34 -5.37
C ASP A 276 -10.20 -0.85 -5.74
N LEU A 277 -8.97 -0.31 -5.66
CA LEU A 277 -8.64 1.00 -6.21
C LEU A 277 -8.00 0.82 -7.60
N ILE A 278 -8.63 1.38 -8.64
CA ILE A 278 -8.06 1.45 -9.99
C ILE A 278 -7.75 2.91 -10.29
N VAL A 279 -6.46 3.25 -10.43
CA VAL A 279 -6.02 4.58 -10.84
C VAL A 279 -5.69 4.56 -12.34
N THR A 280 -6.54 5.16 -13.16
CA THR A 280 -6.32 5.22 -14.63
C THR A 280 -5.34 6.32 -15.05
N GLY A 281 -5.10 7.29 -14.17
CA GLY A 281 -4.09 8.35 -14.33
C GLY A 281 -2.86 8.08 -13.48
N ASP A 282 -2.17 9.15 -13.10
CA ASP A 282 -0.99 9.07 -12.24
C ASP A 282 -1.36 8.99 -10.76
N LEU A 283 -0.61 8.20 -9.99
CA LEU A 283 -0.64 8.21 -8.53
C LEU A 283 0.51 9.08 -8.00
N THR A 284 0.18 10.23 -7.39
CA THR A 284 1.16 11.07 -6.68
C THR A 284 0.91 11.00 -5.18
N VAL A 285 1.89 10.51 -4.42
CA VAL A 285 1.85 10.48 -2.95
C VAL A 285 2.77 11.57 -2.41
N GLN A 286 2.21 12.60 -1.77
CA GLN A 286 2.99 13.70 -1.15
C GLN A 286 3.37 13.43 0.31
N GLY A 287 2.94 12.29 0.88
CA GLY A 287 3.37 11.83 2.19
C GLY A 287 4.80 11.27 2.18
N THR A 288 5.32 10.93 3.37
CA THR A 288 6.69 10.39 3.51
C THR A 288 6.78 8.88 3.34
N THR A 289 5.65 8.17 3.32
CA THR A 289 5.61 6.70 3.33
C THR A 289 4.57 6.19 2.34
N THR A 290 4.92 5.13 1.60
CA THR A 290 3.99 4.29 0.85
C THR A 290 4.22 2.86 1.31
N THR A 291 3.19 2.21 1.84
CA THR A 291 3.23 0.81 2.29
C THR A 291 2.31 -0.01 1.40
N ILE A 292 2.83 -1.08 0.80
CA ILE A 292 2.07 -2.00 -0.06
C ILE A 292 2.16 -3.39 0.55
N ASP A 293 1.05 -3.88 1.10
CA ASP A 293 0.95 -5.26 1.60
C ASP A 293 0.44 -6.16 0.48
N SER A 294 1.37 -6.70 -0.31
CA SER A 294 1.08 -7.57 -1.45
C SER A 294 2.18 -8.60 -1.65
N GLU A 295 1.83 -9.79 -2.17
CA GLU A 295 2.80 -10.83 -2.51
C GLU A 295 3.58 -10.52 -3.80
N THR A 296 3.08 -9.63 -4.66
CA THR A 296 3.69 -9.34 -5.97
C THR A 296 3.46 -7.89 -6.36
N VAL A 297 4.56 -7.20 -6.69
CA VAL A 297 4.56 -5.86 -7.30
C VAL A 297 5.16 -5.98 -8.70
N LEU A 298 4.39 -5.60 -9.72
CA LEU A 298 4.84 -5.55 -11.12
C LEU A 298 5.21 -4.11 -11.48
N ILE A 299 6.45 -3.89 -11.90
CA ILE A 299 6.96 -2.58 -12.31
C ILE A 299 7.42 -2.71 -13.77
N GLU A 300 6.79 -1.96 -14.67
CA GLU A 300 7.17 -1.93 -16.09
C GLU A 300 8.25 -0.89 -16.40
N ASP A 301 8.60 -0.04 -15.43
CA ASP A 301 9.63 0.98 -15.59
C ASP A 301 11.01 0.37 -15.87
N ASN A 302 11.75 0.99 -16.80
CA ASN A 302 13.12 0.58 -17.11
C ASN A 302 14.12 0.93 -15.99
N ILE A 303 13.80 1.94 -15.17
CA ILE A 303 14.68 2.50 -14.15
C ILE A 303 13.86 2.86 -12.91
N ILE A 304 14.30 2.38 -11.74
CA ILE A 304 13.81 2.81 -10.43
C ILE A 304 14.82 3.82 -9.85
N THR A 305 14.36 5.02 -9.53
CA THR A 305 15.20 6.07 -8.95
C THR A 305 14.98 6.14 -7.44
N LEU A 306 16.02 5.83 -6.66
CA LEU A 306 16.02 5.99 -5.20
C LEU A 306 16.64 7.35 -4.84
N ASN A 307 16.28 7.89 -3.67
CA ASN A 307 16.71 9.22 -3.17
C ASN A 307 16.48 10.37 -4.16
N SER A 308 15.35 10.38 -4.88
CA SER A 308 15.04 11.44 -5.84
C SER A 308 14.95 12.84 -5.22
N ASN A 309 14.78 12.92 -3.90
CA ASN A 309 14.79 14.17 -3.13
C ASN A 309 16.19 14.65 -2.72
N GLN A 310 17.25 13.87 -2.96
CA GLN A 310 18.59 14.25 -2.55
C GLN A 310 19.13 15.39 -3.44
N THR A 311 19.75 16.38 -2.79
CA THR A 311 20.33 17.55 -3.45
C THR A 311 21.77 17.78 -3.00
N GLY A 312 22.61 18.35 -3.87
CA GLY A 312 24.03 18.57 -3.57
C GLY A 312 24.85 17.28 -3.54
N THR A 313 25.99 17.28 -2.82
CA THR A 313 26.83 16.09 -2.64
C THR A 313 26.20 15.15 -1.60
N PRO A 314 25.99 13.86 -1.92
CA PRO A 314 25.53 12.87 -0.94
C PRO A 314 26.39 12.81 0.32
N PRO A 315 25.78 12.76 1.52
CA PRO A 315 26.54 12.54 2.74
C PRO A 315 27.09 11.10 2.75
N PRO A 316 28.32 10.85 3.26
CA PRO A 316 28.92 9.51 3.24
C PRO A 316 28.12 8.41 3.95
N ALA A 317 27.23 8.78 4.86
CA ALA A 317 26.35 7.84 5.58
C ALA A 317 25.07 7.49 4.81
N LEU A 318 24.80 8.12 3.66
CA LEU A 318 23.64 7.80 2.84
C LEU A 318 23.87 6.46 2.16
N GLN A 319 22.89 5.57 2.30
CA GLN A 319 22.88 4.26 1.69
C GLN A 319 21.53 4.04 1.02
N SER A 320 21.51 3.34 -0.11
CA SER A 320 20.27 3.10 -0.85
C SER A 320 20.31 1.82 -1.62
N GLY A 321 19.17 1.12 -1.63
CA GLY A 321 19.06 -0.13 -2.35
C GLY A 321 17.86 -0.92 -1.90
N ILE A 322 18.02 -2.24 -1.90
CA ILE A 322 16.96 -3.22 -1.66
C ILE A 322 17.36 -4.07 -0.45
N GLU A 323 16.41 -4.29 0.43
CA GLU A 323 16.54 -5.18 1.58
C GLU A 323 15.60 -6.38 1.45
N ILE A 324 16.06 -7.53 1.94
CA ILE A 324 15.33 -8.78 2.00
C ILE A 324 15.17 -9.14 3.47
N GLU A 325 13.94 -9.02 3.97
CA GLU A 325 13.53 -9.50 5.30
C GLU A 325 13.59 -11.03 5.35
N ARG A 326 14.27 -11.56 6.38
CA ARG A 326 14.52 -13.01 6.52
C ARG A 326 13.93 -13.62 7.80
N GLY A 327 13.03 -12.89 8.47
CA GLY A 327 12.40 -13.34 9.71
C GLY A 327 13.33 -13.14 10.91
N ASP A 328 13.63 -14.22 11.64
CA ASP A 328 14.52 -14.16 12.82
C ASP A 328 16.02 -14.12 12.47
N GLU A 329 16.37 -14.36 11.20
CA GLU A 329 17.74 -14.29 10.69
C GLU A 329 18.14 -12.85 10.34
N THR A 330 19.44 -12.61 10.18
CA THR A 330 19.92 -11.29 9.74
C THR A 330 19.47 -11.02 8.30
N ASN A 331 18.86 -9.84 8.06
CA ASN A 331 18.40 -9.43 6.75
C ASN A 331 19.55 -9.32 5.75
N TYR A 332 19.20 -9.49 4.47
CA TYR A 332 20.15 -9.45 3.37
C TYR A 332 19.90 -8.18 2.55
N GLN A 333 20.96 -7.50 2.13
CA GLN A 333 20.87 -6.20 1.46
C GLN A 333 21.68 -6.19 0.17
N PHE A 334 21.20 -5.40 -0.79
CA PHE A 334 21.96 -4.92 -1.94
C PHE A 334 21.86 -3.41 -1.99
N ILE A 335 22.94 -2.71 -1.64
CA ILE A 335 22.95 -1.26 -1.44
C ILE A 335 24.12 -0.59 -2.15
N PHE A 336 23.97 0.69 -2.47
CA PHE A 336 25.07 1.58 -2.83
C PHE A 336 25.56 2.32 -1.59
N ASP A 337 26.88 2.32 -1.37
CA ASP A 337 27.54 2.98 -0.24
C ASP A 337 28.39 4.18 -0.72
N GLU A 338 27.98 5.38 -0.31
CA GLU A 338 28.65 6.64 -0.66
C GLU A 338 30.05 6.79 -0.02
N THR A 339 30.35 6.04 1.04
CA THR A 339 31.69 6.08 1.67
C THR A 339 32.73 5.39 0.80
N THR A 340 32.37 4.24 0.23
CA THR A 340 33.30 3.42 -0.56
C THR A 340 33.13 3.62 -2.07
N ASP A 341 32.08 4.31 -2.51
CA ASP A 341 31.70 4.48 -3.93
C ASP A 341 31.50 3.13 -4.63
N THR A 342 30.89 2.17 -3.91
CA THR A 342 30.68 0.81 -4.41
C THR A 342 29.30 0.28 -4.07
N PHE A 343 28.82 -0.66 -4.89
CA PHE A 343 27.69 -1.50 -4.52
C PHE A 343 28.17 -2.59 -3.56
N LEU A 344 27.42 -2.80 -2.48
CA LEU A 344 27.66 -3.82 -1.48
C LEU A 344 26.48 -4.81 -1.46
N ILE A 345 26.77 -6.09 -1.26
CA ILE A 345 25.78 -7.17 -1.15
C ILE A 345 26.14 -8.12 -0.01
N GLY A 346 25.16 -8.54 0.80
CA GLY A 346 25.44 -9.43 1.92
C GLY A 346 24.42 -9.37 3.04
N GLU A 347 24.73 -10.00 4.16
CA GLU A 347 23.98 -9.85 5.40
C GLU A 347 24.31 -8.51 6.06
N ILE A 348 23.34 -7.88 6.73
CA ILE A 348 23.57 -6.63 7.46
C ILE A 348 24.74 -6.81 8.44
N GLY A 349 25.73 -5.92 8.35
CA GLY A 349 26.95 -5.96 9.14
C GLY A 349 28.08 -6.83 8.56
N ASN A 350 27.82 -7.60 7.51
CA ASN A 350 28.82 -8.38 6.77
C ASN A 350 28.60 -8.25 5.26
N LEU A 351 28.56 -7.01 4.77
CA LEU A 351 28.38 -6.69 3.36
C LEU A 351 29.71 -6.79 2.60
N GLU A 352 29.66 -7.34 1.40
CA GLU A 352 30.83 -7.48 0.51
C GLU A 352 30.66 -6.62 -0.75
N PRO A 353 31.73 -5.98 -1.25
CA PRO A 353 31.65 -5.19 -2.47
C PRO A 353 31.40 -6.05 -3.71
N VAL A 354 30.49 -5.58 -4.57
CA VAL A 354 30.23 -6.17 -5.88
C VAL A 354 31.37 -5.79 -6.82
N ALA A 355 32.08 -6.81 -7.32
CA ALA A 355 33.16 -6.60 -8.27
C ALA A 355 32.64 -6.04 -9.60
N THR A 356 33.01 -4.80 -9.91
CA THR A 356 32.75 -4.17 -11.21
C THR A 356 33.95 -4.37 -12.14
N ARG A 357 33.83 -3.95 -13.40
CA ARG A 357 34.92 -4.01 -14.38
C ARG A 357 35.03 -2.71 -15.16
N THR A 358 36.23 -2.44 -15.66
CA THR A 358 36.41 -1.37 -16.64
C THR A 358 35.65 -1.63 -17.95
N THR A 359 35.28 -0.56 -18.63
CA THR A 359 34.57 -0.61 -19.92
C THR A 359 35.48 -1.00 -21.08
N SER A 360 36.79 -0.80 -20.94
CA SER A 360 37.79 -1.05 -21.99
C SER A 360 38.74 -2.19 -21.61
N MET A 361 38.28 -3.43 -21.79
CA MET A 361 39.09 -4.63 -21.53
C MET A 361 39.97 -4.97 -22.73
N THR A 362 41.19 -5.45 -22.50
CA THR A 362 42.08 -5.97 -23.54
C THR A 362 41.60 -7.35 -23.97
N ASP A 363 41.62 -7.60 -25.29
CA ASP A 363 41.27 -8.91 -25.84
C ASP A 363 42.20 -9.99 -25.26
N ARG A 364 41.61 -11.05 -24.70
CA ARG A 364 42.32 -12.17 -24.05
C ARG A 364 43.23 -11.77 -22.87
N GLY A 365 42.98 -10.62 -22.24
CA GLY A 365 43.70 -10.18 -21.05
C GLY A 365 43.37 -11.00 -19.80
N ILE A 366 44.29 -11.04 -18.84
CA ILE A 366 44.03 -11.58 -17.50
C ILE A 366 43.39 -10.48 -16.67
N ALA A 367 42.20 -10.73 -16.14
CA ALA A 367 41.54 -9.83 -15.19
C ALA A 367 42.30 -9.84 -13.86
N ILE A 368 42.68 -8.66 -13.41
CA ILE A 368 43.34 -8.40 -12.13
C ILE A 368 42.53 -7.35 -11.38
N TRP A 369 42.53 -7.44 -10.06
CA TRP A 369 41.93 -6.42 -9.21
C TRP A 369 42.80 -5.16 -9.21
N ASN A 370 42.17 -3.99 -9.38
CA ASN A 370 42.82 -2.69 -9.25
C ASN A 370 42.29 -1.97 -8.00
N ASP A 371 43.12 -1.89 -6.96
CA ASP A 371 42.78 -1.25 -5.67
C ASP A 371 42.47 0.24 -5.79
N ILE A 372 43.02 0.95 -6.79
CA ILE A 372 42.83 2.40 -6.95
C ILE A 372 41.43 2.70 -7.48
N ASN A 373 40.98 1.90 -8.44
CA ASN A 373 39.70 2.10 -9.13
C ASN A 373 38.60 1.14 -8.65
N THR A 374 38.88 0.34 -7.61
CA THR A 374 37.96 -0.62 -6.99
C THR A 374 37.22 -1.52 -8.00
N GLN A 375 37.90 -1.93 -9.06
CA GLN A 375 37.32 -2.70 -10.16
C GLN A 375 38.30 -3.74 -10.73
N LEU A 376 37.75 -4.69 -11.48
CA LEU A 376 38.52 -5.61 -12.30
C LEU A 376 38.98 -4.92 -13.59
N GLU A 377 40.27 -5.05 -13.89
CA GLU A 377 40.87 -4.55 -15.12
C GLU A 377 41.71 -5.63 -15.77
N THR A 378 41.77 -5.63 -17.09
CA THR A 378 42.70 -6.49 -17.82
C THR A 378 43.99 -5.75 -18.11
N ALA A 379 45.11 -6.33 -17.68
CA ALA A 379 46.41 -5.86 -18.12
C ALA A 379 46.79 -6.51 -19.46
N GLY A 380 47.46 -5.76 -20.33
CA GLY A 380 48.10 -6.33 -21.53
C GLY A 380 49.26 -7.29 -21.20
N ILE A 381 49.77 -7.24 -19.96
CA ILE A 381 50.77 -8.17 -19.41
C ILE A 381 50.20 -8.79 -18.14
N GLY A 382 49.99 -10.11 -18.12
CA GLY A 382 49.65 -10.84 -16.91
C GLY A 382 50.83 -10.87 -15.94
N LYS A 383 50.69 -10.27 -14.77
CA LYS A 383 51.68 -10.30 -13.70
C LYS A 383 51.13 -11.09 -12.51
N ILE A 384 51.91 -12.05 -12.03
CA ILE A 384 51.66 -12.72 -10.75
C ILE A 384 52.61 -12.08 -9.72
N LEU A 385 52.04 -11.31 -8.80
CA LEU A 385 52.82 -10.51 -7.84
C LEU A 385 53.15 -11.24 -6.54
N ASN A 386 52.54 -12.41 -6.31
CA ASN A 386 52.89 -13.24 -5.16
C ASN A 386 54.39 -13.61 -5.25
N THR A 387 55.14 -13.31 -4.20
CA THR A 387 56.60 -13.50 -4.15
C THR A 387 57.02 -14.86 -3.59
N THR A 388 56.05 -15.73 -3.28
CA THR A 388 56.32 -17.06 -2.72
C THR A 388 57.09 -17.91 -3.72
N ASN A 389 58.31 -18.30 -3.35
CA ASN A 389 59.13 -19.21 -4.15
C ASN A 389 58.50 -20.61 -4.23
N ALA A 390 58.59 -21.27 -5.39
CA ALA A 390 58.18 -22.65 -5.54
C ALA A 390 59.24 -23.61 -4.98
N THR A 391 58.79 -24.62 -4.25
CA THR A 391 59.61 -25.74 -3.73
C THR A 391 59.13 -27.10 -4.22
N SER A 392 57.93 -27.16 -4.81
CA SER A 392 57.32 -28.30 -5.49
C SER A 392 56.35 -27.81 -6.58
N THR A 393 55.68 -28.72 -7.28
CA THR A 393 54.64 -28.39 -8.27
C THR A 393 53.32 -27.89 -7.65
N THR A 394 53.17 -27.96 -6.33
CA THR A 394 51.96 -27.55 -5.59
C THR A 394 52.23 -26.36 -4.66
N THR A 395 53.38 -25.71 -4.79
CA THR A 395 53.75 -24.51 -4.02
C THR A 395 54.21 -23.39 -4.94
N GLY A 396 54.26 -22.17 -4.42
CA GLY A 396 54.72 -20.99 -5.14
C GLY A 396 53.61 -20.17 -5.79
N ALA A 397 54.04 -19.08 -6.44
CA ALA A 397 53.18 -18.04 -6.97
C ALA A 397 52.30 -18.45 -8.17
N LEU A 398 52.85 -19.26 -9.09
CA LEU A 398 52.14 -19.77 -10.27
C LEU A 398 52.15 -21.29 -10.23
N GLN A 399 50.96 -21.90 -10.16
CA GLN A 399 50.77 -23.34 -10.15
C GLN A 399 49.91 -23.76 -11.34
N ILE A 400 50.36 -24.74 -12.11
CA ILE A 400 49.67 -25.24 -13.30
C ILE A 400 49.72 -26.76 -13.24
N ALA A 401 48.56 -27.40 -13.06
CA ALA A 401 48.47 -28.86 -12.97
C ALA A 401 48.70 -29.57 -14.33
N GLY A 402 48.43 -28.85 -15.43
CA GLY A 402 48.70 -29.29 -16.80
C GLY A 402 50.10 -28.89 -17.30
N GLY A 403 50.32 -29.01 -18.61
CA GLY A 403 51.54 -28.53 -19.26
C GLY A 403 51.48 -27.03 -19.55
N VAL A 404 52.66 -26.40 -19.63
CA VAL A 404 52.81 -24.99 -20.05
C VAL A 404 53.42 -24.96 -21.45
N GLY A 405 52.67 -24.42 -22.42
CA GLY A 405 53.18 -24.15 -23.76
C GLY A 405 53.78 -22.75 -23.83
N ILE A 406 55.05 -22.64 -24.22
CA ILE A 406 55.75 -21.35 -24.38
C ILE A 406 56.31 -21.32 -25.81
N GLU A 407 55.71 -20.50 -26.68
CA GLU A 407 56.13 -20.39 -28.08
C GLU A 407 57.44 -19.59 -28.23
N LYS A 408 57.64 -18.63 -27.33
CA LYS A 408 58.82 -17.77 -27.28
C LYS A 408 59.73 -18.21 -26.14
N ASP A 409 60.64 -17.34 -25.72
CA ASP A 409 61.64 -17.67 -24.73
C ASP A 409 61.07 -17.77 -23.31
N LEU A 410 61.55 -18.74 -22.54
CA LEU A 410 61.41 -18.78 -21.08
C LEU A 410 62.69 -18.25 -20.45
N TYR A 411 62.60 -17.08 -19.80
CA TYR A 411 63.68 -16.55 -18.99
C TYR A 411 63.46 -16.90 -17.51
N ALA A 412 64.28 -17.81 -16.98
CA ALA A 412 64.22 -18.26 -15.60
C ALA A 412 65.63 -18.29 -14.98
N ASN A 413 65.74 -17.85 -13.72
CA ASN A 413 67.01 -17.92 -12.98
C ASN A 413 67.44 -19.38 -12.72
N GLN A 414 66.47 -20.23 -12.38
CA GLN A 414 66.69 -21.64 -12.06
C GLN A 414 65.48 -22.47 -12.50
N ILE A 415 65.73 -23.71 -12.93
CA ILE A 415 64.72 -24.70 -13.28
C ILE A 415 64.99 -25.96 -12.46
N TYR A 416 64.02 -26.37 -11.64
CA TYR A 416 64.12 -27.50 -10.72
C TYR A 416 63.32 -28.70 -11.22
N GLY A 417 63.70 -29.90 -10.80
CA GLY A 417 62.93 -31.13 -11.08
C GLY A 417 63.16 -31.76 -12.45
N ALA A 418 64.20 -31.32 -13.19
CA ALA A 418 64.66 -32.04 -14.37
C ALA A 418 65.14 -33.44 -13.94
N VAL A 419 64.50 -34.48 -14.49
CA VAL A 419 64.76 -35.88 -14.13
C VAL A 419 66.23 -36.22 -14.53
N TRP A 420 67.03 -36.73 -13.58
CA TRP A 420 68.45 -37.15 -13.69
C TRP A 420 69.54 -36.14 -14.06
N ASN A 421 69.18 -34.89 -14.37
CA ASN A 421 70.11 -33.78 -14.65
C ASN A 421 71.05 -34.00 -15.85
N ASP A 422 70.80 -34.97 -16.73
CA ASP A 422 71.52 -35.06 -17.99
C ASP A 422 70.92 -34.17 -19.08
N ILE A 423 71.83 -33.66 -19.90
CA ILE A 423 71.51 -32.96 -21.14
C ILE A 423 71.67 -33.99 -22.25
N ALA A 424 70.60 -34.23 -22.98
CA ALA A 424 70.60 -35.07 -24.16
C ALA A 424 70.45 -34.25 -25.44
N GLU A 425 71.20 -34.62 -26.47
CA GLU A 425 70.99 -34.13 -27.83
C GLU A 425 70.44 -35.26 -28.68
N PHE A 426 69.32 -35.03 -29.34
CA PHE A 426 68.75 -35.98 -30.29
C PHE A 426 69.58 -35.94 -31.58
N MET A 427 70.29 -37.04 -31.85
CA MET A 427 71.16 -37.17 -33.03
C MET A 427 70.62 -38.27 -33.96
N TYR A 428 70.74 -38.07 -35.28
CA TYR A 428 70.35 -39.10 -36.25
C TYR A 428 71.13 -40.38 -36.03
N PHE A 429 70.45 -41.53 -35.96
CA PHE A 429 71.13 -42.81 -35.81
C PHE A 429 71.43 -43.44 -37.17
N SER A 430 72.61 -44.06 -37.30
CA SER A 430 72.94 -44.96 -38.43
C SER A 430 72.48 -46.39 -38.14
N GLU A 431 72.42 -46.76 -36.85
CA GLU A 431 71.85 -47.99 -36.34
C GLU A 431 71.12 -47.66 -35.03
N LYS A 432 69.87 -48.12 -34.88
CA LYS A 432 69.07 -47.87 -33.69
C LYS A 432 69.76 -48.48 -32.46
N SER A 433 70.02 -47.65 -31.46
CA SER A 433 70.56 -48.09 -30.17
C SER A 433 69.45 -48.19 -29.12
N ASN A 434 69.78 -48.78 -27.98
CA ASN A 434 68.91 -48.91 -26.82
C ASN A 434 69.45 -48.09 -25.63
N PRO A 435 68.59 -47.72 -24.67
CA PRO A 435 69.01 -46.99 -23.49
C PRO A 435 70.18 -47.66 -22.75
N GLY A 436 71.18 -46.85 -22.40
CA GLY A 436 72.44 -47.27 -21.80
C GLY A 436 73.52 -47.77 -22.77
N ASP A 437 73.25 -47.85 -24.06
CA ASP A 437 74.31 -48.11 -25.04
C ASP A 437 75.27 -46.92 -25.12
N VAL A 438 76.57 -47.17 -25.07
CA VAL A 438 77.61 -46.20 -25.39
C VAL A 438 77.60 -45.96 -26.90
N LEU A 439 77.46 -44.70 -27.31
CA LEU A 439 77.29 -44.32 -28.71
C LEU A 439 78.57 -43.74 -29.29
N ILE A 440 78.81 -44.04 -30.57
CA ILE A 440 79.89 -43.48 -31.38
C ILE A 440 79.32 -42.70 -32.56
N MET A 441 80.04 -41.68 -32.99
CA MET A 441 79.70 -40.91 -34.19
C MET A 441 80.28 -41.57 -35.45
N THR A 442 79.46 -41.72 -36.49
CA THR A 442 79.85 -42.15 -37.83
C THR A 442 79.40 -41.13 -38.87
N GLU A 443 79.87 -41.25 -40.11
CA GLU A 443 79.45 -40.37 -41.22
C GLU A 443 77.93 -40.44 -41.50
N LYS A 444 77.27 -41.53 -41.11
CA LYS A 444 75.83 -41.76 -41.33
C LYS A 444 74.97 -41.44 -40.10
N GLY A 445 75.57 -40.98 -39.00
CA GLY A 445 74.89 -40.77 -37.72
C GLY A 445 75.48 -41.61 -36.58
N VAL A 446 74.79 -41.63 -35.44
CA VAL A 446 75.23 -42.33 -34.23
C VAL A 446 74.84 -43.80 -34.25
N CYS A 447 75.70 -44.67 -33.71
CA CYS A 447 75.38 -46.08 -33.46
C CYS A 447 76.06 -46.55 -32.17
N LYS A 448 75.73 -47.75 -31.70
CA LYS A 448 76.40 -48.37 -30.56
C LYS A 448 77.89 -48.57 -30.82
N SER A 449 78.71 -48.46 -29.78
CA SER A 449 80.14 -48.70 -29.89
C SER A 449 80.44 -50.15 -30.28
N ASP A 450 81.37 -50.33 -31.20
CA ASP A 450 81.79 -51.64 -31.73
C ASP A 450 83.18 -52.06 -31.24
N LYS A 451 83.83 -51.23 -30.42
CA LYS A 451 85.23 -51.42 -30.01
C LYS A 451 85.52 -50.89 -28.61
N LYS A 452 86.33 -51.64 -27.87
CA LYS A 452 86.95 -51.18 -26.61
C LYS A 452 87.83 -49.95 -26.78
N GLY A 453 87.53 -48.90 -26.01
CA GLY A 453 88.26 -47.64 -26.03
C GLY A 453 88.18 -46.92 -27.38
N SER A 454 86.98 -46.78 -27.94
CA SER A 454 86.77 -45.95 -29.14
C SER A 454 87.02 -44.46 -28.84
N ARG A 455 87.68 -43.77 -29.78
CA ARG A 455 87.85 -42.30 -29.74
C ARG A 455 86.64 -41.56 -30.31
N LYS A 456 85.72 -42.27 -30.97
CA LYS A 456 84.53 -41.72 -31.62
C LYS A 456 83.33 -41.61 -30.68
N VAL A 457 83.49 -41.91 -29.40
CA VAL A 457 82.41 -41.85 -28.41
C VAL A 457 81.85 -40.43 -28.35
N ILE A 458 80.53 -40.33 -28.43
CA ILE A 458 79.80 -39.07 -28.41
C ILE A 458 78.87 -38.94 -27.19
N GLY A 459 78.44 -40.05 -26.60
CA GLY A 459 77.49 -40.05 -25.50
C GLY A 459 77.06 -41.43 -25.10
N VAL A 460 76.06 -41.48 -24.22
CA VAL A 460 75.31 -42.69 -23.89
C VAL A 460 73.86 -42.48 -24.31
N HIS A 461 73.19 -43.50 -24.82
CA HIS A 461 71.75 -43.41 -25.09
C HIS A 461 71.00 -43.15 -23.77
N SER A 462 70.38 -41.98 -23.64
CA SER A 462 69.61 -41.60 -22.44
C SER A 462 68.12 -41.80 -22.66
N ASP A 463 67.44 -42.49 -21.74
CA ASP A 463 65.97 -42.61 -21.68
C ASP A 463 65.34 -41.72 -20.60
N THR A 464 66.16 -40.99 -19.83
CA THR A 464 65.73 -40.27 -18.65
C THR A 464 66.32 -38.85 -18.58
N PHE A 465 66.50 -38.21 -19.72
CA PHE A 465 67.11 -36.88 -19.82
C PHE A 465 66.30 -35.76 -19.17
N GLY A 466 67.01 -34.85 -18.50
CA GLY A 466 66.43 -33.65 -17.92
C GLY A 466 66.10 -32.59 -18.97
N TYR A 467 67.03 -32.35 -19.90
CA TYR A 467 66.85 -31.44 -21.03
C TYR A 467 67.18 -32.14 -22.34
N ALA A 468 66.36 -31.92 -23.36
CA ALA A 468 66.58 -32.44 -24.70
C ALA A 468 66.70 -31.33 -25.74
N LEU A 469 67.77 -31.39 -26.53
CA LEU A 469 68.00 -30.53 -27.68
C LEU A 469 67.73 -31.31 -28.98
N GLY A 470 67.26 -30.62 -30.02
CA GLY A 470 67.09 -31.20 -31.36
C GLY A 470 66.04 -32.32 -31.45
N SER A 471 65.02 -32.29 -30.59
CA SER A 471 64.07 -33.38 -30.42
C SER A 471 63.05 -33.55 -31.56
N GLU A 472 63.16 -32.78 -32.64
CA GLU A 472 62.38 -33.00 -33.86
C GLU A 472 62.75 -34.33 -34.54
N LYS A 473 61.78 -34.97 -35.22
CA LYS A 473 61.97 -36.25 -35.92
C LYS A 473 62.51 -37.36 -35.01
N LYS A 474 61.93 -37.51 -33.81
CA LYS A 474 62.33 -38.53 -32.79
C LYS A 474 62.35 -39.96 -33.35
N ASP A 475 61.57 -40.23 -34.38
CA ASP A 475 61.53 -41.49 -35.12
C ASP A 475 62.86 -41.86 -35.80
N LYS A 476 63.71 -40.87 -36.10
CA LYS A 476 65.01 -41.06 -36.80
C LYS A 476 66.22 -40.70 -35.94
N LYS A 477 65.99 -40.31 -34.69
CA LYS A 477 67.02 -39.79 -33.80
C LYS A 477 67.04 -40.56 -32.49
N THR A 478 68.22 -40.65 -31.90
CA THR A 478 68.44 -41.20 -30.57
C THR A 478 68.81 -40.07 -29.61
N PRO A 479 68.22 -40.01 -28.41
CA PRO A 479 68.68 -39.12 -27.34
C PRO A 479 70.08 -39.55 -26.85
N VAL A 480 71.07 -38.70 -27.11
CA VAL A 480 72.46 -38.91 -26.71
C VAL A 480 72.74 -38.06 -25.49
N GLY A 481 72.84 -38.67 -24.31
CA GLY A 481 73.33 -38.01 -23.10
C GLY A 481 74.78 -37.57 -23.30
N ILE A 482 75.00 -36.26 -23.30
CA ILE A 482 76.30 -35.61 -23.54
C ILE A 482 76.93 -35.04 -22.27
N SER A 483 76.13 -34.79 -21.24
CA SER A 483 76.56 -34.28 -19.94
C SER A 483 75.56 -34.67 -18.86
N GLY A 484 75.97 -34.68 -17.60
CA GLY A 484 75.14 -35.04 -16.44
C GLY A 484 75.14 -36.54 -16.14
N ARG A 485 74.15 -37.02 -15.37
CA ARG A 485 74.09 -38.41 -14.91
C ARG A 485 73.24 -39.25 -15.83
N VAL A 486 73.78 -40.38 -16.28
CA VAL A 486 73.10 -41.30 -17.21
C VAL A 486 73.35 -42.74 -16.79
N TYR A 487 72.42 -43.63 -17.07
CA TYR A 487 72.62 -45.06 -16.92
C TYR A 487 73.33 -45.64 -18.14
N VAL A 488 74.45 -46.34 -17.94
CA VAL A 488 75.20 -47.04 -19.00
C VAL A 488 75.19 -48.54 -18.77
N LYS A 489 75.14 -49.33 -19.84
CA LYS A 489 75.27 -50.78 -19.76
C LYS A 489 76.71 -51.20 -19.50
N ILE A 490 76.92 -52.14 -18.59
CA ILE A 490 78.24 -52.71 -18.28
C ILE A 490 78.10 -54.22 -18.00
N LYS A 491 79.14 -55.00 -18.31
CA LYS A 491 79.19 -56.46 -18.12
C LYS A 491 80.23 -56.94 -17.11
N GLU A 492 81.04 -56.04 -16.60
CA GLU A 492 82.07 -56.36 -15.62
C GLU A 492 81.78 -55.64 -14.29
N PRO A 493 82.36 -56.11 -13.18
CA PRO A 493 82.28 -55.39 -11.91
C PRO A 493 82.97 -54.03 -12.00
N CYS A 494 82.43 -53.06 -11.28
CA CYS A 494 82.99 -51.72 -11.15
C CYS A 494 82.71 -51.13 -9.76
N GLU A 495 83.54 -50.20 -9.34
CA GLU A 495 83.39 -49.48 -8.09
C GLU A 495 83.05 -48.01 -8.34
N ILE A 496 82.37 -47.37 -7.39
CA ILE A 496 82.16 -45.91 -7.39
C ILE A 496 83.52 -45.22 -7.55
N GLY A 497 83.63 -44.34 -8.56
CA GLY A 497 84.86 -43.63 -8.88
C GLY A 497 85.63 -44.19 -10.08
N ASP A 498 85.31 -45.41 -10.53
CA ASP A 498 85.95 -46.00 -11.71
C ASP A 498 85.68 -45.16 -12.97
N LEU A 499 86.74 -44.93 -13.75
CA LEU A 499 86.61 -44.31 -15.07
C LEU A 499 86.17 -45.36 -16.09
N LEU A 500 85.17 -45.03 -16.89
CA LEU A 500 84.64 -45.94 -17.89
C LEU A 500 85.02 -45.51 -19.31
N ILE A 501 85.26 -46.51 -20.16
CA ILE A 501 85.51 -46.37 -21.60
C ILE A 501 84.52 -47.24 -22.38
N SER A 502 84.40 -47.02 -23.69
CA SER A 502 83.55 -47.87 -24.54
C SER A 502 84.07 -49.31 -24.57
N ASP A 503 83.17 -50.25 -24.82
CA ASP A 503 83.41 -51.62 -25.25
C ASP A 503 82.50 -51.98 -26.45
N LYS A 504 82.69 -53.17 -27.01
CA LYS A 504 81.89 -53.70 -28.11
C LYS A 504 80.41 -53.78 -27.72
N ASN A 505 79.54 -53.73 -28.72
CA ASN A 505 78.08 -53.84 -28.56
C ASN A 505 77.44 -52.75 -27.67
N GLY A 506 78.07 -51.58 -27.57
CA GLY A 506 77.55 -50.47 -26.77
C GLY A 506 77.72 -50.62 -25.26
N PHE A 507 78.50 -51.60 -24.78
CA PHE A 507 78.82 -51.69 -23.35
C PHE A 507 79.86 -50.64 -22.95
N ALA A 508 79.88 -50.30 -21.67
CA ALA A 508 80.99 -49.65 -21.01
C ALA A 508 81.92 -50.70 -20.39
N SER A 509 83.18 -50.31 -20.22
CA SER A 509 84.20 -51.10 -19.52
C SER A 509 85.00 -50.23 -18.57
N VAL A 510 85.47 -50.82 -17.48
CA VAL A 510 86.35 -50.15 -16.52
C VAL A 510 87.71 -49.88 -17.16
N LYS A 511 88.18 -48.64 -17.09
CA LYS A 511 89.49 -48.25 -17.59
C LYS A 511 90.59 -48.75 -16.65
N LYS A 512 91.29 -49.81 -17.06
CA LYS A 512 92.45 -50.34 -16.33
C LYS A 512 93.75 -49.63 -16.74
N TRP A 513 94.78 -49.76 -15.90
CA TRP A 513 96.08 -49.09 -16.05
C TRP A 513 96.81 -49.39 -17.38
N TYR A 514 96.58 -50.57 -17.97
CA TYR A 514 97.20 -51.00 -19.22
C TYR A 514 96.44 -50.56 -20.48
N HIS A 515 95.30 -49.86 -20.35
CA HIS A 515 94.59 -49.20 -21.47
C HIS A 515 95.27 -47.87 -21.85
N ILE A 516 96.59 -47.91 -22.08
CA ILE A 516 97.44 -46.74 -22.35
C ILE A 516 97.17 -46.25 -23.78
N GLY A 517 96.83 -44.96 -23.93
CA GLY A 517 96.59 -44.33 -25.24
C GLY A 517 95.26 -44.70 -25.93
N THR A 518 94.41 -45.51 -25.30
CA THR A 518 93.13 -45.98 -25.88
C THR A 518 91.90 -45.27 -25.29
N GLY A 519 91.08 -44.71 -26.18
CA GLY A 519 89.68 -44.34 -25.92
C GLY A 519 89.40 -43.00 -25.23
N LYS A 520 88.20 -42.47 -25.51
CA LYS A 520 87.62 -41.35 -24.76
C LYS A 520 87.01 -41.91 -23.47
N ILE A 521 87.20 -41.21 -22.35
CA ILE A 521 86.48 -41.51 -21.11
C ILE A 521 85.02 -41.13 -21.34
N ILE A 522 84.12 -42.08 -21.13
CA ILE A 522 82.67 -41.82 -21.24
C ILE A 522 82.22 -41.07 -20.00
N GLY A 523 82.66 -41.53 -18.83
CA GLY A 523 82.23 -41.02 -17.55
C GLY A 523 82.88 -41.74 -16.38
N LYS A 524 82.40 -41.41 -15.18
CA LYS A 524 82.82 -42.00 -13.92
C LYS A 524 81.63 -42.71 -13.28
N ALA A 525 81.83 -43.95 -12.82
CA ALA A 525 80.80 -44.71 -12.12
C ALA A 525 80.39 -43.99 -10.83
N THR A 526 79.08 -43.78 -10.67
CA THR A 526 78.46 -43.27 -9.42
C THR A 526 77.71 -44.38 -8.68
N GLN A 527 77.63 -45.57 -9.27
CA GLN A 527 77.07 -46.79 -8.71
C GLN A 527 78.06 -47.95 -8.87
N SER A 528 78.22 -48.77 -7.84
CA SER A 528 79.03 -50.01 -7.89
C SER A 528 78.22 -51.18 -8.45
N LYS A 529 78.92 -52.14 -9.06
CA LYS A 529 78.40 -53.43 -9.53
C LYS A 529 79.39 -54.54 -9.21
N LEU A 530 78.90 -55.68 -8.71
CA LEU A 530 79.74 -56.77 -8.20
C LEU A 530 79.83 -57.98 -9.14
N GLU A 531 78.79 -58.20 -9.95
CA GLU A 531 78.65 -59.40 -10.78
C GLU A 531 79.15 -59.17 -12.23
N TYR A 532 79.27 -60.24 -13.01
CA TYR A 532 79.67 -60.20 -14.44
C TYR A 532 78.49 -60.31 -15.42
N ASP A 533 77.27 -60.15 -14.93
CA ASP A 533 76.05 -60.09 -15.74
C ASP A 533 75.89 -58.72 -16.41
N GLU A 534 74.90 -58.58 -17.29
CA GLU A 534 74.58 -57.30 -17.92
C GLU A 534 73.70 -56.46 -17.00
N GLU A 535 74.16 -55.26 -16.62
CA GLU A 535 73.38 -54.33 -15.81
C GLU A 535 73.56 -52.90 -16.34
N ARG A 536 72.61 -52.03 -16.03
CA ARG A 536 72.72 -50.58 -16.23
C ARG A 536 73.13 -49.93 -14.91
N ILE A 537 74.27 -49.24 -14.90
CA ILE A 537 74.76 -48.51 -13.73
C ILE A 537 74.71 -47.00 -14.00
N GLU A 538 74.50 -46.20 -12.96
CA GLU A 538 74.61 -44.76 -13.06
C GLU A 538 76.08 -44.31 -13.22
N ILE A 539 76.30 -43.38 -14.15
CA ILE A 539 77.58 -42.71 -14.35
C ILE A 539 77.38 -41.21 -14.46
N LEU A 540 78.39 -40.44 -14.04
CA LEU A 540 78.53 -39.03 -14.43
C LEU A 540 79.29 -38.96 -15.75
N ILE A 541 78.67 -38.43 -16.81
CA ILE A 541 79.33 -38.22 -18.09
C ILE A 541 80.47 -37.20 -17.93
N LEU A 542 81.66 -37.56 -18.41
CA LEU A 542 82.87 -36.72 -18.33
C LEU A 542 83.42 -36.41 -19.74
N MET A 543 82.53 -36.17 -20.69
CA MET A 543 82.89 -35.90 -22.08
C MET A 543 83.29 -34.43 -22.26
N GLY A 544 84.48 -34.10 -21.74
CA GLY A 544 85.24 -32.88 -22.06
C GLY A 544 86.26 -33.10 -23.17
#